data_AF-A0A5C8B9Y8-F1
#
_entry.id   AF-A0A5C8B9Y8-F1
#
_cell.length_a   1.000
_cell.length_b   1.000
_cell.length_c   1.000
_cell.angle_alpha   90.00
_cell.angle_beta   90.00
_cell.angle_gamma   90.00
#
_symmetry.space_group_name_H-M   'P 1'
#
loop_
_entity.id
_entity.type
_entity.pdbx_description
1 polymer ?
#
loop_
_entity_poly.entity_id
_entity_poly.type
_entity_poly.pdbx_seq_one_letter_code
_entity_poly.pdbx_strand_id
1 'polypeptide(L)'
;MRMLTPPSSLWPRLILTWLLYTAVGLASVALAATNDFVSPLYLAAGLGLACVLGWGPRMVWAVGLGGAAVSVAYQAFVHPDTPWPVMLTLAALVGMGIALQAWVAQALTRARDGQALSLEHPGQILRFLLLAGPLACLVSAGVATGAMVLLGGLPVEEALRFAFNWWAGDTLGVLIGTPMLLPLVGQPAALWRPRRRVVSIPLLVMAALLTLAVRQLNAWHQERQHAVFLQSVEATTSAVQLHLHGYLHAVEALNGLMDASEEVSRAEFHRATRYWLGALDNVQAMGWEERVAIADLPAFEAAQRMEGLPGYRVYDGVDRRPPQGDEVLALRYIEPQSHNLRALGYNVLSRPETRTTYELARDTDTLQATQGFQLIQETGMQQGVVIYRPVYNGDPQTVAERRLTVRGALFLTLRMDDALASILRDMPAHLAACLYESHLTGERLLGGTPACVHLDDSPSPRHLQRVPVAFAGQTWTLAVWARSPIPLAGDGATFWLLAVVGTLLATAQGTLLLVMTGHARSLQDAMQEARRQHAAADQANRAKSEFLSRMSHELRTPLNAVLGFAQVMELDTSAPLHPAALRGGQRRR
;
A
#
# COMPACT_ATOMS: atom_id res chain seq x y z
N MET A 1 32.25 -23.83 10.71
CA MET A 1 32.08 -23.06 9.46
C MET A 1 33.25 -22.09 9.28
N ARG A 2 34.20 -22.40 8.38
CA ARG A 2 35.25 -21.46 7.94
C ARG A 2 34.55 -20.31 7.18
N MET A 3 34.36 -19.18 7.85
CA MET A 3 33.77 -17.99 7.22
C MET A 3 34.77 -17.43 6.20
N LEU A 4 34.31 -17.26 4.96
CA LEU A 4 35.01 -16.69 3.81
C LEU A 4 35.85 -15.48 4.22
N THR A 5 37.15 -15.52 3.92
CA THR A 5 38.01 -14.34 4.00
C THR A 5 37.51 -13.29 3.00
N PRO A 6 37.32 -12.02 3.40
CA PRO A 6 36.86 -10.99 2.48
C PRO A 6 37.84 -10.84 1.31
N PRO A 7 37.36 -10.60 0.08
CA PRO A 7 38.23 -10.49 -1.09
C PRO A 7 39.26 -9.38 -0.91
N SER A 8 40.51 -9.63 -1.32
CA SER A 8 41.61 -8.67 -1.17
C SER A 8 41.64 -7.62 -2.30
N SER A 9 41.13 -7.95 -3.49
CA SER A 9 41.09 -7.06 -4.66
C SER A 9 39.83 -6.19 -4.71
N LEU A 10 39.94 -5.04 -5.38
CA LEU A 10 38.87 -4.04 -5.49
C LEU A 10 37.65 -4.54 -6.27
N TRP A 11 37.87 -5.26 -7.38
CA TRP A 11 36.82 -5.70 -8.29
C TRP A 11 35.80 -6.65 -7.65
N PRO A 12 36.19 -7.73 -6.95
CA PRO A 12 35.23 -8.59 -6.27
C PRO A 12 34.44 -7.86 -5.17
N ARG A 13 35.04 -6.85 -4.50
CA ARG A 13 34.33 -6.02 -3.52
C ARG A 13 33.25 -5.15 -4.17
N LEU A 14 33.55 -4.56 -5.33
CA LEU A 14 32.57 -3.79 -6.11
C LEU A 14 31.41 -4.68 -6.55
N ILE A 15 31.70 -5.83 -7.18
CA ILE A 15 30.69 -6.77 -7.66
C ILE A 15 29.83 -7.28 -6.50
N LEU A 16 30.45 -7.69 -5.39
CA LEU A 16 29.73 -8.18 -4.22
C LEU A 16 28.85 -7.09 -3.61
N THR A 17 29.34 -5.86 -3.49
CA THR A 17 28.54 -4.72 -2.97
C THR A 17 27.34 -4.45 -3.87
N TRP A 18 27.54 -4.43 -5.19
CA TRP A 18 26.48 -4.21 -6.16
C TRP A 18 25.40 -5.30 -6.08
N LEU A 19 25.79 -6.58 -6.14
CA LEU A 19 24.84 -7.69 -6.07
C LEU A 19 24.09 -7.74 -4.75
N LEU A 20 24.80 -7.54 -3.64
CA LEU A 20 24.21 -7.59 -2.31
C LEU A 20 23.26 -6.41 -2.07
N TYR A 21 23.63 -5.21 -2.52
CA TYR A 21 22.74 -4.04 -2.47
C TYR A 21 21.47 -4.30 -3.28
N THR A 22 21.61 -4.78 -4.52
CA THR A 22 20.46 -5.09 -5.39
C THR A 22 19.55 -6.14 -4.75
N ALA A 23 20.09 -7.25 -4.29
CA ALA A 23 19.30 -8.33 -3.69
C ALA A 23 18.54 -7.87 -2.44
N VAL A 24 19.20 -7.16 -1.52
CA VAL A 24 18.56 -6.64 -0.30
C VAL A 24 17.58 -5.51 -0.62
N GLY A 25 17.88 -4.68 -1.61
CA GLY A 25 16.99 -3.60 -2.06
C GLY A 25 15.69 -4.15 -2.66
N LEU A 26 15.79 -5.14 -3.55
CA LEU A 26 14.62 -5.84 -4.11
C LEU A 26 13.79 -6.53 -3.02
N ALA A 27 14.44 -7.21 -2.09
CA ALA A 27 13.75 -7.82 -0.96
C ALA A 27 13.04 -6.77 -0.09
N SER A 28 13.68 -5.62 0.15
CA SER A 28 13.09 -4.52 0.94
C SER A 28 11.87 -3.93 0.23
N VAL A 29 11.95 -3.69 -1.09
CA VAL A 29 10.83 -3.18 -1.90
C VAL A 29 9.68 -4.18 -1.97
N ALA A 30 9.96 -5.48 -2.12
CA ALA A 30 8.94 -6.52 -2.11
C ALA A 30 8.17 -6.64 -0.78
N LEU A 31 8.74 -6.11 0.31
CA LEU A 31 8.10 -6.06 1.63
C LEU A 31 7.30 -4.77 1.86
N ALA A 32 7.48 -3.74 1.03
CA ALA A 32 6.70 -2.51 1.12
C ALA A 32 5.24 -2.79 0.72
N ALA A 33 4.29 -2.15 1.42
CA ALA A 33 2.89 -2.18 1.02
C ALA A 33 2.77 -1.65 -0.43
N THR A 34 1.94 -2.32 -1.25
CA THR A 34 1.84 -2.16 -2.71
C THR A 34 1.43 -0.77 -3.22
N ASN A 35 1.31 0.23 -2.33
CA ASN A 35 0.89 1.61 -2.64
C ASN A 35 1.85 2.71 -2.18
N ASP A 36 2.80 2.46 -1.26
CA ASP A 36 3.56 3.55 -0.61
C ASP A 36 4.99 3.76 -1.16
N PHE A 37 5.35 3.13 -2.29
CA PHE A 37 6.64 3.22 -3.00
C PHE A 37 7.91 2.88 -2.20
N VAL A 38 7.85 2.86 -0.87
CA VAL A 38 9.03 2.83 0.00
C VAL A 38 8.79 1.89 1.17
N SER A 39 9.73 0.96 1.32
CA SER A 39 9.79 0.15 2.53
C SER A 39 10.18 1.00 3.72
N PRO A 40 9.44 0.96 4.84
CA PRO A 40 9.84 1.66 6.06
C PRO A 40 11.20 1.18 6.58
N LEU A 41 11.70 0.02 6.13
CA LEU A 41 13.02 -0.50 6.50
C LEU A 41 13.83 -0.85 5.24
N TYR A 42 14.58 0.11 4.70
CA TYR A 42 15.39 -0.10 3.50
C TYR A 42 16.84 -0.48 3.85
N LEU A 43 17.06 -1.73 4.28
CA LEU A 43 18.37 -2.21 4.78
C LEU A 43 19.52 -2.07 3.78
N ALA A 44 19.22 -1.99 2.48
CA ALA A 44 20.22 -1.82 1.43
C ALA A 44 21.02 -0.52 1.60
N ALA A 45 20.39 0.59 2.01
CA ALA A 45 21.07 1.86 2.25
C ALA A 45 22.18 1.73 3.32
N GLY A 46 21.86 1.09 4.45
CA GLY A 46 22.83 0.87 5.51
C GLY A 46 23.92 -0.14 5.17
N LEU A 47 23.58 -1.17 4.40
CA LEU A 47 24.53 -2.14 3.88
C LEU A 47 25.54 -1.48 2.92
N GLY A 48 25.03 -0.65 2.00
CA GLY A 48 25.86 0.13 1.08
C GLY A 48 26.81 1.07 1.82
N LEU A 49 26.32 1.80 2.83
CA LEU A 49 27.15 2.66 3.65
C LEU A 49 28.21 1.88 4.44
N ALA A 50 27.89 0.70 4.98
CA ALA A 50 28.89 -0.13 5.65
C ALA A 50 30.01 -0.59 4.71
N CYS A 51 29.69 -0.95 3.46
CA CYS A 51 30.70 -1.26 2.45
C CYS A 51 31.58 -0.04 2.12
N VAL A 52 30.99 1.16 1.99
CA VAL A 52 31.72 2.41 1.74
C VAL A 52 32.64 2.77 2.91
N LEU A 53 32.19 2.60 4.16
CA LEU A 53 32.99 2.85 5.36
C LEU A 53 34.08 1.78 5.56
N GLY A 54 33.78 0.50 5.28
CA GLY A 54 34.70 -0.61 5.51
C GLY A 54 35.74 -0.83 4.41
N TRP A 55 35.35 -0.69 3.14
CA TRP A 55 36.22 -0.95 1.98
C TRP A 55 36.63 0.30 1.21
N GLY A 56 36.09 1.46 1.55
CA GLY A 56 36.53 2.76 1.05
C GLY A 56 35.56 3.44 0.07
N PRO A 57 35.86 4.70 -0.30
CA PRO A 57 34.95 5.58 -1.06
C PRO A 57 34.58 5.05 -2.43
N ARG A 58 35.41 4.21 -3.06
CA ARG A 58 35.12 3.66 -4.40
C ARG A 58 33.87 2.78 -4.44
N MET A 59 33.41 2.27 -3.29
CA MET A 59 32.19 1.46 -3.23
C MET A 59 30.92 2.25 -3.56
N VAL A 60 30.94 3.59 -3.53
CA VAL A 60 29.77 4.43 -3.88
C VAL A 60 29.25 4.13 -5.28
N TRP A 61 30.12 3.77 -6.22
CA TRP A 61 29.71 3.36 -7.58
C TRP A 61 28.93 2.05 -7.59
N ALA A 62 29.36 1.06 -6.81
CA ALA A 62 28.65 -0.21 -6.70
C ALA A 62 27.29 -0.04 -6.00
N VAL A 63 27.22 0.85 -4.99
CA VAL A 63 25.99 1.22 -4.29
C VAL A 63 25.01 1.94 -5.23
N GLY A 64 25.50 2.89 -6.04
CA GLY A 64 24.67 3.56 -7.04
C GLY A 64 24.16 2.63 -8.15
N LEU A 65 25.03 1.75 -8.67
CA LEU A 65 24.62 0.71 -9.63
C LEU A 65 23.58 -0.24 -9.03
N GLY A 66 23.68 -0.54 -7.73
CA GLY A 66 22.69 -1.34 -7.02
C GLY A 66 21.35 -0.62 -6.93
N GLY A 67 21.36 0.65 -6.56
CA GLY A 67 20.17 1.51 -6.55
C GLY A 67 19.50 1.61 -7.92
N ALA A 68 20.29 1.80 -8.98
CA ALA A 68 19.79 1.82 -10.35
C ALA A 68 19.15 0.48 -10.75
N ALA A 69 19.79 -0.65 -10.41
CA ALA A 69 19.26 -1.98 -10.70
C ALA A 69 17.92 -2.24 -9.98
N VAL A 70 17.80 -1.84 -8.71
CA VAL A 70 16.53 -1.91 -7.96
C VAL A 70 15.47 -1.04 -8.63
N SER A 71 15.82 0.18 -9.04
CA SER A 71 14.89 1.09 -9.73
C SER A 71 14.39 0.53 -11.06
N VAL A 72 15.26 -0.08 -11.87
CA VAL A 72 14.85 -0.73 -13.13
C VAL A 72 13.91 -1.89 -12.87
N ALA A 73 14.27 -2.78 -11.95
CA ALA A 73 13.45 -3.95 -11.63
C ALA A 73 12.07 -3.56 -11.08
N TYR A 74 12.01 -2.51 -10.24
CA TYR A 74 10.75 -1.99 -9.73
C TYR A 74 9.88 -1.43 -10.86
N GLN A 75 10.42 -0.56 -11.72
CA GLN A 75 9.67 0.01 -12.83
C GLN A 75 9.19 -1.07 -13.81
N ALA A 76 10.02 -2.06 -14.12
CA ALA A 76 9.64 -3.16 -14.99
C ALA A 76 8.49 -4.02 -14.43
N PHE A 77 8.39 -4.13 -13.10
CA PHE A 77 7.36 -4.95 -12.45
C PHE A 77 6.07 -4.17 -12.19
N VAL A 78 6.17 -2.90 -11.79
CA VAL A 78 5.04 -2.08 -11.34
C VAL A 78 4.46 -1.21 -12.46
N HIS A 79 5.31 -0.70 -13.35
CA HIS A 79 4.93 0.19 -14.43
C HIS A 79 5.50 -0.31 -15.78
N PRO A 80 5.06 -1.49 -16.26
CA PRO A 80 5.62 -2.13 -17.45
C PRO A 80 5.50 -1.26 -18.72
N ASP A 81 4.53 -0.34 -18.74
CA ASP A 81 4.28 0.58 -19.87
C ASP A 81 5.21 1.80 -19.90
N THR A 82 6.08 1.97 -18.88
CA THR A 82 7.02 3.09 -18.84
C THR A 82 8.01 2.99 -20.00
N PRO A 83 8.17 4.03 -20.83
CA PRO A 83 9.15 4.02 -21.91
C PRO A 83 10.57 3.74 -21.41
N TRP A 84 11.32 2.86 -22.08
CA TRP A 84 12.70 2.52 -21.71
C TRP A 84 13.62 3.72 -21.49
N PRO A 85 13.57 4.81 -22.29
CA PRO A 85 14.37 5.99 -22.01
C PRO A 85 14.06 6.60 -20.64
N VAL A 86 12.78 6.74 -20.28
CA VAL A 86 12.35 7.30 -18.99
C VAL A 86 12.78 6.39 -17.85
N MET A 87 12.59 5.08 -18.00
CA MET A 87 13.03 4.09 -17.01
C MET A 87 14.54 4.16 -16.74
N LEU A 88 15.36 4.23 -17.79
CA LEU A 88 16.82 4.30 -17.67
C LEU A 88 17.27 5.64 -17.07
N THR A 89 16.66 6.76 -17.47
CA THR A 89 16.96 8.08 -16.90
C THR A 89 16.62 8.12 -15.41
N LEU A 90 15.45 7.61 -15.02
CA LEU A 90 15.04 7.52 -13.63
C LEU A 90 16.01 6.66 -12.83
N ALA A 91 16.36 5.46 -13.33
CA ALA A 91 17.30 4.58 -12.66
C ALA A 91 18.69 5.22 -12.49
N ALA A 92 19.16 5.97 -13.48
CA ALA A 92 20.42 6.71 -13.40
C ALA A 92 20.37 7.81 -12.33
N LEU A 93 19.31 8.62 -12.30
CA LEU A 93 19.13 9.70 -11.33
C LEU A 93 19.01 9.16 -9.90
N VAL A 94 18.18 8.14 -9.70
CA VAL A 94 18.00 7.47 -8.40
C VAL A 94 19.31 6.82 -7.94
N GLY A 95 19.99 6.08 -8.83
CA GLY A 95 21.29 5.48 -8.55
C GLY A 95 22.36 6.51 -8.18
N MET A 96 22.41 7.65 -8.87
CA MET A 96 23.30 8.76 -8.53
C MET A 96 22.96 9.38 -7.18
N GLY A 97 21.68 9.59 -6.87
CA GLY A 97 21.24 10.09 -5.57
C GLY A 97 21.65 9.17 -4.41
N ILE A 98 21.49 7.86 -4.60
CA ILE A 98 21.90 6.83 -3.64
C ILE A 98 23.43 6.79 -3.47
N ALA A 99 24.20 6.86 -4.55
CA ALA A 99 25.67 6.95 -4.48
C ALA A 99 26.13 8.22 -3.75
N LEU A 100 25.49 9.35 -4.05
CA LEU A 100 25.78 10.64 -3.46
C LEU A 100 25.46 10.65 -1.96
N GLN A 101 24.33 10.08 -1.54
CA GLN A 101 24.01 9.88 -0.12
C GLN A 101 25.12 9.11 0.59
N ALA A 102 25.56 7.97 0.03
CA ALA A 102 26.60 7.15 0.66
C ALA A 102 27.94 7.89 0.75
N TRP A 103 28.26 8.70 -0.27
CA TRP A 103 29.44 9.57 -0.27
C TRP A 103 29.35 10.68 0.79
N VAL A 104 28.22 11.40 0.86
CA VAL A 104 27.96 12.46 1.84
C VAL A 104 28.00 11.89 3.25
N ALA A 105 27.35 10.75 3.50
CA ALA A 105 27.39 10.07 4.79
C ALA A 105 28.83 9.71 5.21
N GLN A 106 29.65 9.20 4.30
CA GLN A 106 31.07 8.95 4.57
C GLN A 106 31.84 10.24 4.85
N ALA A 107 31.61 11.30 4.07
CA ALA A 107 32.31 12.58 4.25
C ALA A 107 31.99 13.20 5.62
N LEU A 108 30.73 13.17 6.04
CA LEU A 108 30.27 13.73 7.32
C LEU A 108 30.71 12.91 8.54
N THR A 109 30.92 11.61 8.38
CA THR A 109 31.29 10.70 9.48
C THR A 109 32.80 10.50 9.65
N ARG A 110 33.61 10.92 8.68
CA ARG A 110 35.07 10.89 8.81
C ARG A 110 35.56 11.90 9.87
N ALA A 111 36.49 11.47 10.71
CA ALA A 111 37.17 12.35 11.65
C ALA A 111 38.10 13.32 10.89
N ARG A 112 38.29 14.54 11.43
CA ARG A 112 39.17 15.57 10.84
C ARG A 112 40.62 15.10 10.67
N ASP A 113 41.05 14.15 11.49
CA ASP A 113 42.43 13.63 11.51
C ASP A 113 42.61 12.40 10.59
N GLY A 114 41.62 12.07 9.76
CA GLY A 114 41.68 10.95 8.82
C GLY A 114 41.51 9.55 9.44
N GLN A 115 41.27 9.46 10.76
CA GLN A 115 41.02 8.18 11.44
C GLN A 115 39.71 7.53 10.97
N ALA A 116 39.75 6.21 10.77
CA ALA A 116 38.57 5.41 10.43
C ALA A 116 37.55 5.42 11.58
N LEU A 117 36.26 5.48 11.25
CA LEU A 117 35.16 5.45 12.22
C LEU A 117 35.21 4.14 13.02
N SER A 118 35.59 4.16 14.30
CA SER A 118 35.67 2.95 15.14
C SER A 118 34.41 2.67 15.96
N LEU A 119 33.51 3.67 16.06
CA LEU A 119 32.27 3.63 16.86
C LEU A 119 32.52 3.18 18.31
N GLU A 120 33.68 3.53 18.87
CA GLU A 120 34.05 3.21 20.26
C GLU A 120 33.64 4.29 21.24
N HIS A 121 33.63 5.55 20.77
CA HIS A 121 33.38 6.72 21.60
C HIS A 121 31.95 7.25 21.37
N PRO A 122 31.23 7.66 22.44
CA PRO A 122 29.88 8.19 22.32
C PRO A 122 29.73 9.33 21.30
N GLY A 123 30.73 10.21 21.19
CA GLY A 123 30.72 11.30 20.21
C GLY A 123 30.79 10.83 18.75
N GLN A 124 31.50 9.74 18.46
CA GLN A 124 31.52 9.16 17.10
C GLN A 124 30.19 8.48 16.77
N ILE A 125 29.59 7.81 17.76
CA ILE A 125 28.27 7.19 17.60
C ILE A 125 27.21 8.27 17.36
N LEU A 126 27.20 9.35 18.13
CA LEU A 126 26.25 10.46 17.95
C LEU A 126 26.39 11.13 16.57
N ARG A 127 27.63 11.35 16.10
CA ARG A 127 27.87 11.85 14.74
C ARG A 127 27.32 10.90 13.68
N PHE A 128 27.51 9.60 13.84
CA PHE A 128 26.93 8.61 12.94
C PHE A 128 25.39 8.66 12.96
N LEU A 129 24.78 8.65 14.14
CA LEU A 129 23.32 8.66 14.32
C LEU A 129 22.64 9.90 13.72
N LEU A 130 23.28 11.07 13.80
CA LEU A 130 22.70 12.33 13.31
C LEU A 130 23.07 12.65 11.86
N LEU A 131 24.33 12.45 11.49
CA LEU A 131 24.87 12.91 10.20
C LEU A 131 24.78 11.84 9.11
N ALA A 132 25.04 10.57 9.44
CA ALA A 132 25.02 9.48 8.48
C ALA A 132 23.60 8.99 8.17
N GLY A 133 22.75 8.95 9.20
CA GLY A 133 21.33 8.63 9.05
C GLY A 133 20.55 9.84 8.51
N PRO A 134 19.84 10.60 9.35
CA PRO A 134 18.90 11.63 8.92
C PRO A 134 19.44 12.62 7.88
N LEU A 135 20.61 13.21 8.12
CA LEU A 135 21.10 14.32 7.30
C LEU A 135 21.56 13.87 5.90
N ALA A 136 22.36 12.81 5.81
CA ALA A 136 22.81 12.29 4.53
C ALA A 136 21.64 11.66 3.73
N CYS A 137 20.64 11.09 4.41
CA CYS A 137 19.49 10.47 3.75
C CYS A 137 18.56 11.47 3.04
N LEU A 138 18.66 12.76 3.36
CA LEU A 138 17.95 13.81 2.62
C LEU A 138 18.42 13.92 1.15
N VAL A 139 19.65 13.50 0.87
CA VAL A 139 20.24 13.58 -0.47
C VAL A 139 19.56 12.62 -1.44
N SER A 140 19.45 11.32 -1.10
CA SER A 140 18.79 10.38 -2.00
C SER A 140 17.31 10.69 -2.11
N ALA A 141 16.65 11.02 -0.99
CA ALA A 141 15.23 11.34 -0.95
C ALA A 141 14.92 12.56 -1.83
N GLY A 142 15.73 13.62 -1.76
CA GLY A 142 15.57 14.80 -2.60
C GLY A 142 15.79 14.51 -4.08
N VAL A 143 16.87 13.78 -4.43
CA VAL A 143 17.18 13.44 -5.82
C VAL A 143 16.12 12.51 -6.43
N ALA A 144 15.72 11.46 -5.71
CA ALA A 144 14.73 10.50 -6.17
C ALA A 144 13.35 11.12 -6.33
N THR A 145 12.90 11.93 -5.34
CA THR A 145 11.62 12.65 -5.42
C THR A 145 11.62 13.64 -6.56
N GLY A 146 12.69 14.43 -6.69
CA GLY A 146 12.83 15.39 -7.79
C GLY A 146 12.80 14.70 -9.15
N ALA A 147 13.49 13.57 -9.31
CA ALA A 147 13.47 12.78 -10.53
C ALA A 147 12.06 12.24 -10.86
N MET A 148 11.35 11.71 -9.87
CA MET A 148 9.98 11.21 -10.05
C MET A 148 9.00 12.30 -10.47
N VAL A 149 9.07 13.48 -9.85
CA VAL A 149 8.20 14.62 -10.20
C VAL A 149 8.54 15.17 -11.58
N LEU A 150 9.82 15.37 -11.89
CA LEU A 150 10.27 15.95 -13.17
C LEU A 150 9.98 15.04 -14.36
N LEU A 151 10.00 13.72 -14.17
CA LEU A 151 9.71 12.74 -15.22
C LEU A 151 8.21 12.37 -15.30
N GLY A 152 7.35 13.02 -14.51
CA GLY A 152 5.90 12.79 -14.52
C GLY A 152 5.45 11.48 -13.87
N GLY A 153 6.32 10.82 -13.10
CA GLY A 153 6.02 9.59 -12.38
C GLY A 153 5.34 9.80 -11.02
N LEU A 154 5.32 11.04 -10.51
CA LEU A 154 4.70 11.37 -9.22
C LEU A 154 4.02 12.76 -9.26
N PRO A 155 2.74 12.88 -8.85
CA PRO A 155 2.08 14.18 -8.68
C PRO A 155 2.79 15.06 -7.64
N VAL A 156 2.86 16.37 -7.89
CA VAL A 156 3.54 17.33 -6.99
C VAL A 156 2.94 17.32 -5.58
N GLU A 157 1.64 17.10 -5.47
CA GLU A 157 0.91 17.03 -4.19
C GLU A 157 1.34 15.85 -3.31
N GLU A 158 1.84 14.78 -3.93
CA GLU A 158 2.33 13.58 -3.23
C GLU A 158 3.83 13.65 -2.92
N ALA A 159 4.56 14.61 -3.51
CA ALA A 159 6.02 14.71 -3.42
C ALA A 159 6.55 14.77 -1.99
N LEU A 160 5.90 15.54 -1.10
CA LEU A 160 6.34 15.65 0.30
C LEU A 160 6.18 14.33 1.06
N ARG A 161 5.05 13.63 0.85
CA ARG A 161 4.76 12.33 1.48
C ARG A 161 5.76 11.29 0.98
N PHE A 162 6.00 11.26 -0.33
CA PHE A 162 6.96 10.37 -0.96
C PHE A 162 8.39 10.63 -0.45
N ALA A 163 8.83 11.89 -0.41
CA ALA A 163 10.15 12.27 0.09
C ALA A 163 10.34 11.86 1.56
N PHE A 164 9.32 12.08 2.39
CA PHE A 164 9.35 11.66 3.79
C PHE A 164 9.47 10.14 3.93
N ASN A 165 8.65 9.38 3.19
CA ASN A 165 8.68 7.92 3.22
C ASN A 165 10.07 7.41 2.80
N TRP A 166 10.61 7.94 1.70
CA TRP A 166 11.95 7.63 1.18
C TRP A 166 13.05 7.90 2.21
N TRP A 167 13.06 9.12 2.74
CA TRP A 167 14.01 9.56 3.74
C TRP A 167 13.96 8.70 5.00
N ALA A 168 12.75 8.35 5.46
CA ALA A 168 12.56 7.49 6.61
C ALA A 168 13.14 6.10 6.32
N GLY A 169 12.75 5.45 5.22
CA GLY A 169 13.23 4.12 4.86
C GLY A 169 14.76 4.01 4.82
N ASP A 170 15.42 4.99 4.17
CA ASP A 170 16.88 5.07 4.08
C ASP A 170 17.53 5.35 5.44
N THR A 171 16.97 6.27 6.23
CA THR A 171 17.48 6.59 7.57
C THR A 171 17.45 5.36 8.47
N LEU A 172 16.31 4.67 8.55
CA LEU A 172 16.14 3.47 9.37
C LEU A 172 17.05 2.35 8.86
N GLY A 173 17.15 2.21 7.53
CA GLY A 173 18.09 1.32 6.85
C GLY A 173 19.55 1.56 7.24
N VAL A 174 20.00 2.82 7.28
CA VAL A 174 21.35 3.22 7.69
C VAL A 174 21.59 2.93 9.17
N LEU A 175 20.69 3.36 10.05
CA LEU A 175 20.86 3.25 11.49
C LEU A 175 20.90 1.79 11.98
N ILE A 176 20.24 0.87 11.27
CA ILE A 176 20.24 -0.57 11.61
C ILE A 176 21.27 -1.33 10.77
N GLY A 177 21.23 -1.16 9.45
CA GLY A 177 22.01 -1.94 8.50
C GLY A 177 23.52 -1.67 8.58
N THR A 178 23.92 -0.42 8.80
CA THR A 178 25.34 -0.07 8.88
C THR A 178 26.05 -0.70 10.09
N PRO A 179 25.59 -0.53 11.35
CA PRO A 179 26.23 -1.18 12.49
C PRO A 179 26.07 -2.70 12.49
N MET A 180 25.03 -3.24 11.83
CA MET A 180 24.88 -4.68 11.62
C MET A 180 25.99 -5.24 10.71
N LEU A 181 26.35 -4.56 9.62
CA LEU A 181 27.29 -5.06 8.62
C LEU A 181 28.76 -4.65 8.89
N LEU A 182 29.02 -3.52 9.55
CA LEU A 182 30.38 -3.06 9.86
C LEU A 182 31.27 -4.12 10.56
N PRO A 183 30.78 -4.94 11.51
CA PRO A 183 31.56 -6.05 12.08
C PRO A 183 32.06 -7.10 11.07
N LEU A 184 31.45 -7.17 9.89
CA LEU A 184 31.78 -8.10 8.81
C LEU A 184 32.76 -7.51 7.79
N VAL A 185 32.60 -6.23 7.44
CA VAL A 185 33.34 -5.57 6.35
C VAL A 185 34.33 -4.50 6.81
N GLY A 186 34.21 -4.05 8.06
CA GLY A 186 34.96 -2.94 8.63
C GLY A 186 36.45 -3.20 8.78
N GLN A 187 37.24 -2.14 8.65
CA GLN A 187 38.69 -2.16 8.86
C GLN A 187 39.11 -1.13 9.93
N PRO A 188 40.17 -1.41 10.72
CA PRO A 188 40.94 -2.66 10.76
C PRO A 188 40.18 -3.85 11.40
N ALA A 189 40.41 -5.07 10.87
CA ALA A 189 39.63 -6.26 11.24
C ALA A 189 39.74 -6.66 12.72
N ALA A 190 40.84 -6.27 13.39
CA ALA A 190 41.04 -6.52 14.82
C ALA A 190 40.02 -5.78 15.71
N LEU A 191 39.48 -4.64 15.24
CA LEU A 191 38.45 -3.89 15.95
C LEU A 191 37.06 -4.53 15.77
N TRP A 192 36.75 -4.94 14.54
CA TRP A 192 35.40 -5.30 14.12
C TRP A 192 35.03 -6.79 14.33
N ARG A 193 35.99 -7.72 14.16
CA ARG A 193 35.73 -9.16 14.26
C ARG A 193 35.12 -9.62 15.60
N PRO A 194 35.55 -9.12 16.78
CA PRO A 194 34.96 -9.50 18.06
C PRO A 194 33.47 -9.10 18.17
N ARG A 195 33.07 -8.01 17.51
CA ARG A 195 31.70 -7.48 17.56
C ARG A 195 30.72 -8.29 16.71
N ARG A 196 31.17 -9.18 15.82
CA ARG A 196 30.32 -9.89 14.86
C ARG A 196 29.17 -10.66 15.50
N ARG A 197 29.42 -11.36 16.61
CA ARG A 197 28.35 -12.14 17.28
C ARG A 197 27.50 -11.27 18.19
N VAL A 198 28.12 -10.34 18.91
CA VAL A 198 27.46 -9.52 19.94
C VAL A 198 26.63 -8.39 19.33
N VAL A 199 27.01 -7.87 18.17
CA VAL A 199 26.32 -6.75 17.48
C VAL A 199 25.51 -7.25 16.29
N SER A 200 26.12 -7.96 15.34
CA SER A 200 25.43 -8.30 14.09
C SER A 200 24.28 -9.29 14.28
N ILE A 201 24.39 -10.30 15.15
CA ILE A 201 23.32 -11.30 15.34
C ILE A 201 22.07 -10.66 15.98
N PRO A 202 22.16 -9.92 17.11
CA PRO A 202 20.97 -9.29 17.70
C PRO A 202 20.31 -8.26 16.78
N LEU A 203 21.10 -7.48 16.03
CA LEU A 203 20.54 -6.52 15.05
C LEU A 203 19.88 -7.23 13.87
N LEU A 204 20.43 -8.36 13.39
CA LEU A 204 19.81 -9.18 12.36
C LEU A 204 18.47 -9.77 12.83
N VAL A 205 18.42 -10.29 14.05
CA VAL A 205 17.19 -10.81 14.66
C VAL A 205 16.15 -9.70 14.81
N MET A 206 16.56 -8.53 15.31
CA MET A 206 15.67 -7.37 15.42
C MET A 206 15.13 -6.93 14.06
N ALA A 207 15.99 -6.83 13.04
CA ALA A 207 15.58 -6.47 11.68
C ALA A 207 14.59 -7.50 11.10
N ALA A 208 14.79 -8.80 11.35
CA ALA A 208 13.88 -9.85 10.94
C ALA A 208 12.52 -9.77 11.66
N LEU A 209 12.51 -9.52 12.98
CA LEU A 209 11.28 -9.35 13.75
C LEU A 209 10.49 -8.10 13.32
N LEU A 210 11.17 -6.98 13.08
CA LEU A 210 10.55 -5.76 12.56
C LEU A 210 9.96 -5.99 11.17
N THR A 211 10.69 -6.69 10.29
CA THR A 211 10.20 -7.06 8.97
C THR A 211 8.94 -7.93 9.05
N LEU A 212 8.92 -8.93 9.93
CA LEU A 212 7.76 -9.78 10.16
C LEU A 212 6.57 -8.99 10.71
N ALA A 213 6.81 -8.09 11.67
CA ALA A 213 5.77 -7.26 12.26
C ALA A 213 5.15 -6.29 11.24
N VAL A 214 5.98 -5.64 10.40
CA VAL A 214 5.54 -4.77 9.30
C VAL A 214 4.70 -5.56 8.30
N ARG A 215 5.15 -6.76 7.91
CA ARG A 215 4.41 -7.64 6.98
C ARG A 215 3.06 -8.05 7.57
N GLN A 216 3.01 -8.44 8.84
CA GLN A 216 1.77 -8.85 9.51
C GLN A 216 0.79 -7.68 9.63
N LEU A 217 1.29 -6.48 9.98
CA LEU A 217 0.48 -5.28 10.07
C LEU A 217 -0.10 -4.90 8.71
N ASN A 218 0.70 -5.01 7.64
CA ASN A 218 0.22 -4.76 6.28
C ASN A 218 -0.84 -5.80 5.86
N ALA A 219 -0.66 -7.08 6.19
CA ALA A 219 -1.66 -8.11 5.92
C ALA A 219 -2.99 -7.81 6.60
N TRP A 220 -2.97 -7.46 7.90
CA TRP A 220 -4.18 -7.04 8.64
C TRP A 220 -4.81 -5.77 8.08
N HIS A 221 -3.99 -4.81 7.63
CA HIS A 221 -4.49 -3.59 7.01
C HIS A 221 -5.22 -3.89 5.69
N GLN A 222 -4.68 -4.78 4.85
CA GLN A 222 -5.33 -5.23 3.61
C GLN A 222 -6.64 -6.00 3.89
N GLU A 223 -6.64 -6.89 4.88
CA GLU A 223 -7.85 -7.60 5.31
C GLU A 223 -8.94 -6.63 5.78
N ARG A 224 -8.56 -5.61 6.57
CA ARG A 224 -9.50 -4.59 7.05
C ARG A 224 -10.02 -3.71 5.92
N GLN A 225 -9.17 -3.32 4.97
CA GLN A 225 -9.55 -2.61 3.74
C GLN A 225 -10.62 -3.40 2.98
N HIS A 226 -10.37 -4.69 2.76
CA HIS A 226 -11.29 -5.57 2.06
C HIS A 226 -12.61 -5.77 2.83
N ALA A 227 -12.57 -5.89 4.16
CA ALA A 227 -13.78 -6.02 4.97
C ALA A 227 -14.66 -4.75 4.91
N VAL A 228 -14.05 -3.56 5.03
CA VAL A 228 -14.77 -2.28 4.91
C VAL A 228 -15.35 -2.09 3.50
N PHE A 229 -14.61 -2.52 2.47
CA PHE A 229 -15.10 -2.56 1.10
C PHE A 229 -16.37 -3.39 1.00
N LEU A 230 -16.32 -4.67 1.43
CA LEU A 230 -17.44 -5.59 1.33
C LEU A 230 -18.66 -5.10 2.09
N GLN A 231 -18.48 -4.52 3.28
CA GLN A 231 -19.57 -3.90 4.04
C GLN A 231 -20.23 -2.75 3.25
N SER A 232 -19.43 -1.93 2.56
CA SER A 232 -19.95 -0.83 1.75
C SER A 232 -20.63 -1.32 0.47
N VAL A 233 -20.14 -2.41 -0.12
CA VAL A 233 -20.81 -3.11 -1.24
C VAL A 233 -22.17 -3.63 -0.78
N GLU A 234 -22.25 -4.32 0.35
CA GLU A 234 -23.51 -4.84 0.89
C GLU A 234 -24.52 -3.72 1.15
N ALA A 235 -24.10 -2.63 1.81
CA ALA A 235 -24.95 -1.47 2.05
C ALA A 235 -25.45 -0.83 0.74
N THR A 236 -24.58 -0.72 -0.27
CA THR A 236 -24.95 -0.24 -1.60
C THR A 236 -25.96 -1.16 -2.27
N THR A 237 -25.70 -2.46 -2.28
CA THR A 237 -26.60 -3.45 -2.88
C THR A 237 -27.98 -3.42 -2.22
N SER A 238 -28.03 -3.35 -0.88
CA SER A 238 -29.30 -3.23 -0.15
C SER A 238 -30.04 -1.95 -0.49
N ALA A 239 -29.34 -0.82 -0.63
CA ALA A 239 -29.95 0.45 -1.04
C ALA A 239 -30.53 0.37 -2.46
N VAL A 240 -29.78 -0.21 -3.41
CA VAL A 240 -30.24 -0.46 -4.78
C VAL A 240 -31.47 -1.35 -4.79
N GLN A 241 -31.43 -2.49 -4.09
CA GLN A 241 -32.55 -3.42 -4.00
C GLN A 241 -33.78 -2.74 -3.39
N LEU A 242 -33.64 -2.00 -2.29
CA LEU A 242 -34.74 -1.32 -1.63
C LEU A 242 -35.41 -0.31 -2.58
N HIS A 243 -34.63 0.48 -3.31
CA HIS A 243 -35.18 1.47 -4.24
C HIS A 243 -35.87 0.80 -5.44
N LEU A 244 -35.27 -0.26 -5.99
CA LEU A 244 -35.88 -1.05 -7.07
C LEU A 244 -37.22 -1.66 -6.65
N HIS A 245 -37.32 -2.25 -5.45
CA HIS A 245 -38.59 -2.78 -4.93
C HIS A 245 -39.65 -1.68 -4.78
N GLY A 246 -39.25 -0.44 -4.50
CA GLY A 246 -40.14 0.72 -4.49
C GLY A 246 -40.90 0.90 -5.81
N TYR A 247 -40.24 0.71 -6.96
CA TYR A 247 -40.90 0.76 -8.27
C TYR A 247 -41.94 -0.36 -8.45
N LEU A 248 -41.63 -1.57 -7.98
CA LEU A 248 -42.56 -2.71 -8.06
C LEU A 248 -43.80 -2.49 -7.18
N HIS A 249 -43.61 -1.99 -5.96
CA HIS A 249 -44.72 -1.67 -5.06
C HIS A 249 -45.65 -0.60 -5.64
N ALA A 250 -45.11 0.39 -6.38
CA ALA A 250 -45.92 1.40 -7.03
C ALA A 250 -46.82 0.82 -8.12
N VAL A 251 -46.31 -0.10 -8.93
CA VAL A 251 -47.10 -0.77 -9.97
C VAL A 251 -48.15 -1.70 -9.34
N GLU A 252 -47.82 -2.46 -8.30
CA GLU A 252 -48.82 -3.30 -7.60
C GLU A 252 -49.89 -2.48 -6.87
N ALA A 253 -49.54 -1.31 -6.33
CA ALA A 253 -50.53 -0.41 -5.74
C ALA A 253 -51.55 0.08 -6.79
N LEU A 254 -51.09 0.38 -8.01
CA LEU A 254 -51.99 0.71 -9.12
C LEU A 254 -52.79 -0.51 -9.58
N ASN A 255 -52.20 -1.71 -9.54
CA ASN A 255 -52.89 -2.95 -9.88
C ASN A 255 -54.10 -3.16 -8.96
N GLY A 256 -53.93 -2.97 -7.65
CA GLY A 256 -55.04 -3.01 -6.70
C GLY A 256 -56.17 -2.01 -6.99
N LEU A 257 -55.84 -0.82 -7.51
CA LEU A 257 -56.86 0.16 -7.94
C LEU A 257 -57.63 -0.35 -9.18
N MET A 258 -56.92 -0.87 -10.17
CA MET A 258 -57.51 -1.36 -11.42
C MET A 258 -58.34 -2.64 -11.23
N ASP A 259 -57.94 -3.48 -10.27
CA ASP A 259 -58.64 -4.72 -9.91
C ASP A 259 -59.90 -4.44 -9.08
N ALA A 260 -59.84 -3.51 -8.13
CA ALA A 260 -60.96 -3.17 -7.26
C ALA A 260 -62.04 -2.29 -7.92
N SER A 261 -61.78 -1.77 -9.13
CA SER A 261 -62.66 -0.81 -9.81
C SER A 261 -63.11 -1.34 -11.17
N GLU A 262 -64.40 -1.21 -11.48
CA GLU A 262 -64.93 -1.56 -12.81
C GLU A 262 -64.34 -0.66 -13.89
N GLU A 263 -64.32 0.66 -13.64
CA GLU A 263 -63.68 1.67 -14.49
C GLU A 263 -62.87 2.63 -13.63
N VAL A 264 -61.73 3.08 -14.15
CA VAL A 264 -60.86 4.08 -13.52
C VAL A 264 -60.75 5.26 -14.47
N SER A 265 -61.24 6.42 -14.05
CA SER A 265 -61.12 7.64 -14.86
C SER A 265 -59.68 8.17 -14.90
N ARG A 266 -59.35 8.95 -15.93
CA ARG A 266 -58.02 9.61 -16.04
C ARG A 266 -57.68 10.45 -14.81
N ALA A 267 -58.66 11.12 -14.22
CA ALA A 267 -58.46 11.93 -13.01
C ALA A 267 -58.19 11.07 -11.77
N GLU A 268 -58.81 9.89 -11.65
CA GLU A 268 -58.52 8.93 -10.58
C GLU A 268 -57.13 8.33 -10.75
N PHE A 269 -56.78 7.93 -11.97
CA PHE A 269 -55.45 7.42 -12.28
C PHE A 269 -54.36 8.45 -11.95
N HIS A 270 -54.53 9.71 -12.39
CA HIS A 270 -53.62 10.80 -12.03
C HIS A 270 -53.48 10.99 -10.51
N ARG A 271 -54.60 10.94 -9.76
CA ARG A 271 -54.56 11.06 -8.30
C ARG A 271 -53.80 9.90 -7.65
N ALA A 272 -53.93 8.69 -8.18
CA ALA A 272 -53.28 7.48 -7.68
C ALA A 272 -51.78 7.45 -7.96
N THR A 273 -51.33 7.97 -9.11
CA THR A 273 -49.90 8.00 -9.48
C THR A 273 -49.13 9.14 -8.81
N ARG A 274 -49.80 10.25 -8.49
CA ARG A 274 -49.16 11.49 -7.99
C ARG A 274 -48.25 11.28 -6.77
N TYR A 275 -48.62 10.43 -5.81
CA TYR A 275 -47.75 10.14 -4.67
C TYR A 275 -46.48 9.41 -5.12
N TRP A 276 -46.63 8.36 -5.91
CA TRP A 276 -45.52 7.55 -6.39
C TRP A 276 -44.55 8.34 -7.26
N LEU A 277 -45.05 9.17 -8.18
CA LEU A 277 -44.22 10.05 -9.01
C LEU A 277 -43.46 11.12 -8.21
N GLY A 278 -43.95 11.48 -7.02
CA GLY A 278 -43.25 12.38 -6.11
C GLY A 278 -42.30 11.69 -5.14
N ALA A 279 -42.58 10.43 -4.79
CA ALA A 279 -41.80 9.64 -3.83
C ALA A 279 -40.67 8.84 -4.48
N LEU A 280 -40.86 8.44 -5.74
CA LEU A 280 -39.89 7.69 -6.52
C LEU A 280 -39.19 8.65 -7.48
N ASP A 281 -37.95 8.98 -7.18
CA ASP A 281 -37.13 9.84 -8.03
C ASP A 281 -36.95 9.21 -9.42
N ASN A 282 -36.97 10.06 -10.45
CA ASN A 282 -36.61 9.73 -11.84
C ASN A 282 -37.42 8.60 -12.49
N VAL A 283 -38.66 8.37 -12.05
CA VAL A 283 -39.65 7.61 -12.84
C VAL A 283 -40.02 8.41 -14.08
N GLN A 284 -39.77 7.87 -15.26
CA GLN A 284 -40.07 8.55 -16.52
C GLN A 284 -41.58 8.61 -16.77
N ALA A 285 -42.26 7.49 -16.53
CA ALA A 285 -43.69 7.39 -16.70
C ALA A 285 -44.30 6.22 -15.90
N MET A 286 -45.54 6.38 -15.49
CA MET A 286 -46.43 5.29 -15.09
C MET A 286 -47.70 5.38 -15.91
N GLY A 287 -48.31 4.26 -16.28
CA GLY A 287 -49.49 4.32 -17.13
C GLY A 287 -50.30 3.04 -17.22
N TRP A 288 -51.36 3.14 -18.00
CA TRP A 288 -52.30 2.05 -18.30
C TRP A 288 -52.40 1.89 -19.82
N GLU A 289 -52.19 0.67 -20.26
CA GLU A 289 -52.34 0.24 -21.64
C GLU A 289 -53.52 -0.68 -21.74
N GLU A 290 -54.42 -0.40 -22.67
CA GLU A 290 -55.68 -1.12 -22.81
C GLU A 290 -55.63 -2.03 -24.02
N ARG A 291 -56.07 -3.27 -23.83
CA ARG A 291 -56.22 -4.22 -24.92
C ARG A 291 -57.49 -3.88 -25.69
N VAL A 292 -57.33 -3.62 -26.98
CA VAL A 292 -58.43 -3.22 -27.87
C VAL A 292 -58.38 -4.08 -29.13
N ALA A 293 -59.50 -4.71 -29.49
CA ALA A 293 -59.61 -5.39 -30.78
C ALA A 293 -59.55 -4.36 -31.91
N ILE A 294 -58.89 -4.68 -33.03
CA ILE A 294 -58.76 -3.73 -34.15
C ILE A 294 -60.13 -3.28 -34.69
N ALA A 295 -61.15 -4.13 -34.60
CA ALA A 295 -62.53 -3.79 -34.98
C ALA A 295 -63.13 -2.64 -34.13
N ASP A 296 -62.77 -2.56 -32.86
CA ASP A 296 -63.30 -1.58 -31.90
C ASP A 296 -62.46 -0.30 -31.82
N LEU A 297 -61.31 -0.29 -32.51
CA LEU A 297 -60.33 0.80 -32.46
C LEU A 297 -60.92 2.18 -32.81
N PRO A 298 -61.77 2.36 -33.85
CA PRO A 298 -62.36 3.66 -34.14
C PRO A 298 -63.23 4.22 -33.00
N ALA A 299 -63.98 3.34 -32.32
CA ALA A 299 -64.82 3.73 -31.19
C ALA A 299 -63.97 4.10 -29.97
N PHE A 300 -62.93 3.30 -29.68
CA PHE A 300 -61.96 3.58 -28.62
C PHE A 300 -61.26 4.93 -28.83
N GLU A 301 -60.76 5.22 -30.03
CA GLU A 301 -60.12 6.52 -30.33
C GLU A 301 -61.10 7.70 -30.20
N ALA A 302 -62.35 7.54 -30.62
CA ALA A 302 -63.37 8.57 -30.46
C ALA A 302 -63.66 8.86 -28.98
N ALA A 303 -63.72 7.83 -28.13
CA ALA A 303 -63.85 7.99 -26.68
C ALA A 303 -62.69 8.78 -26.08
N GLN A 304 -61.44 8.47 -26.46
CA GLN A 304 -60.27 9.21 -25.97
C GLN A 304 -60.28 10.69 -26.40
N ARG A 305 -60.78 10.99 -27.59
CA ARG A 305 -60.94 12.39 -28.06
C ARG A 305 -61.98 13.14 -27.23
N MET A 306 -63.09 12.49 -26.86
CA MET A 306 -64.11 13.08 -25.99
C MET A 306 -63.62 13.29 -24.55
N GLU A 307 -62.70 12.45 -24.06
CA GLU A 307 -62.03 12.62 -22.75
C GLU A 307 -60.98 13.74 -22.71
N GLY A 308 -60.85 14.55 -23.78
CA GLY A 308 -59.95 15.70 -23.81
C GLY A 308 -58.60 15.48 -24.50
N LEU A 309 -58.45 14.40 -25.28
CA LEU A 309 -57.27 14.16 -26.12
C LEU A 309 -57.62 14.26 -27.62
N PRO A 310 -57.84 15.47 -28.18
CA PRO A 310 -58.37 15.65 -29.53
C PRO A 310 -57.50 15.03 -30.64
N GLY A 311 -56.20 14.87 -30.41
CA GLY A 311 -55.25 14.25 -31.33
C GLY A 311 -54.95 12.77 -31.07
N TYR A 312 -55.70 12.10 -30.18
CA TYR A 312 -55.43 10.69 -29.86
C TYR A 312 -55.66 9.79 -31.07
N ARG A 313 -54.67 8.97 -31.37
CA ARG A 313 -54.69 7.96 -32.43
C ARG A 313 -53.73 6.85 -32.07
N VAL A 314 -54.13 5.60 -32.30
CA VAL A 314 -53.26 4.45 -32.04
C VAL A 314 -52.31 4.24 -33.21
N TYR A 315 -51.05 3.90 -32.91
CA TYR A 315 -50.01 3.74 -33.92
C TYR A 315 -48.91 2.72 -33.55
N ASP A 316 -48.29 2.18 -34.60
CA ASP A 316 -47.18 1.23 -34.53
C ASP A 316 -45.83 1.88 -34.87
N GLY A 317 -44.80 1.52 -34.09
CA GLY A 317 -43.42 1.95 -34.31
C GLY A 317 -43.19 3.46 -34.14
N VAL A 318 -41.95 3.89 -34.38
CA VAL A 318 -41.53 5.29 -34.23
C VAL A 318 -42.13 6.18 -35.34
N ASP A 319 -42.33 5.62 -36.53
CA ASP A 319 -42.90 6.33 -37.69
C ASP A 319 -44.42 6.54 -37.61
N ARG A 320 -45.06 6.14 -36.50
CA ARG A 320 -46.50 6.27 -36.25
C ARG A 320 -47.39 5.68 -37.34
N ARG A 321 -47.07 4.47 -37.77
CA ARG A 321 -47.85 3.74 -38.80
C ARG A 321 -49.19 3.28 -38.23
N PRO A 322 -50.23 3.07 -39.04
CA PRO A 322 -51.46 2.45 -38.58
C PRO A 322 -51.19 1.06 -37.99
N PRO A 323 -51.89 0.67 -36.91
CA PRO A 323 -51.67 -0.62 -36.27
C PRO A 323 -52.06 -1.80 -37.16
N GLN A 324 -51.30 -2.89 -37.05
CA GLN A 324 -51.54 -4.15 -37.77
C GLN A 324 -51.80 -5.31 -36.80
N GLY A 325 -52.58 -6.31 -37.22
CA GLY A 325 -52.91 -7.50 -36.42
C GLY A 325 -54.39 -7.60 -36.08
N ASP A 326 -54.73 -8.44 -35.10
CA ASP A 326 -56.12 -8.65 -34.64
C ASP A 326 -56.47 -7.76 -33.43
N GLU A 327 -55.46 -7.37 -32.64
CA GLU A 327 -55.60 -6.55 -31.45
C GLU A 327 -54.39 -5.63 -31.25
N VAL A 328 -54.60 -4.59 -30.45
CA VAL A 328 -53.56 -3.66 -30.00
C VAL A 328 -53.54 -3.60 -28.49
N LEU A 329 -52.38 -3.26 -27.93
CA LEU A 329 -52.25 -2.84 -26.54
C LEU A 329 -51.94 -1.35 -26.58
N ALA A 330 -52.99 -0.54 -26.51
CA ALA A 330 -52.94 0.90 -26.75
C ALA A 330 -52.71 1.68 -25.45
N LEU A 331 -51.68 2.50 -25.43
CA LEU A 331 -51.33 3.32 -24.27
C LEU A 331 -52.36 4.45 -24.03
N ARG A 332 -53.27 4.22 -23.07
CA ARG A 332 -54.45 5.07 -22.78
C ARG A 332 -54.15 6.14 -21.73
N TYR A 333 -53.51 5.77 -20.62
CA TYR A 333 -53.11 6.68 -19.54
C TYR A 333 -51.59 6.71 -19.40
N ILE A 334 -51.02 7.89 -19.18
CA ILE A 334 -49.59 8.07 -18.92
C ILE A 334 -49.35 9.31 -18.08
N GLU A 335 -48.60 9.14 -16.99
CA GLU A 335 -48.33 10.17 -16.00
C GLU A 335 -46.81 10.25 -15.72
N PRO A 336 -46.21 11.45 -15.58
CA PRO A 336 -46.84 12.76 -15.79
C PRO A 336 -47.10 13.01 -17.29
N GLN A 337 -48.32 13.43 -17.62
CA GLN A 337 -48.72 13.57 -19.02
C GLN A 337 -47.87 14.61 -19.77
N SER A 338 -47.47 15.72 -19.13
CA SER A 338 -46.80 16.87 -19.76
C SER A 338 -45.53 16.50 -20.54
N HIS A 339 -44.74 15.56 -20.05
CA HIS A 339 -43.49 15.12 -20.68
C HIS A 339 -43.70 13.93 -21.62
N ASN A 340 -44.87 13.29 -21.55
CA ASN A 340 -45.10 11.97 -22.12
C ASN A 340 -46.19 11.94 -23.23
N LEU A 341 -46.76 13.09 -23.59
CA LEU A 341 -47.82 13.22 -24.61
C LEU A 341 -47.53 12.47 -25.93
N ARG A 342 -46.26 12.41 -26.33
CA ARG A 342 -45.85 11.77 -27.59
C ARG A 342 -46.08 10.25 -27.62
N ALA A 343 -46.18 9.57 -26.48
CA ALA A 343 -46.41 8.13 -26.42
C ALA A 343 -47.89 7.74 -26.36
N LEU A 344 -48.81 8.68 -26.12
CA LEU A 344 -50.23 8.39 -26.07
C LEU A 344 -50.71 7.76 -27.37
N GLY A 345 -51.37 6.60 -27.26
CA GLY A 345 -51.78 5.79 -28.41
C GLY A 345 -50.68 4.88 -28.98
N TYR A 346 -49.49 4.84 -28.41
CA TYR A 346 -48.49 3.86 -28.84
C TYR A 346 -49.03 2.43 -28.63
N ASN A 347 -48.96 1.61 -29.68
CA ASN A 347 -49.24 0.19 -29.59
C ASN A 347 -47.99 -0.55 -29.10
N VAL A 348 -48.07 -1.03 -27.87
CA VAL A 348 -46.95 -1.69 -27.18
C VAL A 348 -46.63 -3.05 -27.80
N LEU A 349 -47.60 -3.68 -28.47
CA LEU A 349 -47.36 -4.90 -29.23
C LEU A 349 -46.55 -4.64 -30.50
N SER A 350 -46.32 -3.39 -30.92
CA SER A 350 -45.57 -3.11 -32.16
C SER A 350 -44.06 -3.30 -32.04
N ARG A 351 -43.52 -3.36 -30.81
CA ARG A 351 -42.10 -3.59 -30.54
C ARG A 351 -41.84 -5.01 -30.02
N PRO A 352 -40.81 -5.72 -30.50
CA PRO A 352 -40.49 -7.06 -30.02
C PRO A 352 -40.22 -7.11 -28.51
N GLU A 353 -39.41 -6.19 -27.97
CA GLU A 353 -38.96 -6.22 -26.57
C GLU A 353 -40.13 -6.02 -25.60
N THR A 354 -41.06 -5.13 -25.94
CA THR A 354 -42.26 -4.87 -25.13
C THR A 354 -43.31 -5.95 -25.31
N ARG A 355 -43.54 -6.42 -26.55
CA ARG A 355 -44.47 -7.51 -26.84
C ARG A 355 -44.13 -8.78 -26.06
N THR A 356 -42.90 -9.27 -26.17
CA THR A 356 -42.48 -10.52 -25.52
C THR A 356 -42.57 -10.41 -23.99
N THR A 357 -42.18 -9.26 -23.44
CA THR A 357 -42.24 -9.02 -22.00
C THR A 357 -43.69 -8.95 -21.51
N TYR A 358 -44.57 -8.24 -22.20
CA TYR A 358 -45.99 -8.18 -21.87
C TYR A 358 -46.66 -9.56 -21.98
N GLU A 359 -46.41 -10.31 -23.05
CA GLU A 359 -46.97 -11.65 -23.23
C GLU A 359 -46.51 -12.60 -22.12
N LEU A 360 -45.25 -12.53 -21.71
CA LEU A 360 -44.72 -13.28 -20.57
C LEU A 360 -45.38 -12.84 -19.27
N ALA A 361 -45.53 -11.54 -19.04
CA ALA A 361 -46.20 -11.01 -17.85
C ALA A 361 -47.64 -11.52 -17.78
N ARG A 362 -48.38 -11.40 -18.89
CA ARG A 362 -49.76 -11.88 -19.04
C ARG A 362 -49.89 -13.37 -18.80
N ASP A 363 -49.00 -14.18 -19.35
CA ASP A 363 -49.13 -15.63 -19.22
C ASP A 363 -48.74 -16.11 -17.81
N THR A 364 -47.75 -15.47 -17.18
CA THR A 364 -47.26 -15.83 -15.85
C THR A 364 -48.05 -15.21 -14.70
N ASP A 365 -48.78 -14.12 -14.95
CA ASP A 365 -49.41 -13.28 -13.93
C ASP A 365 -48.39 -12.76 -12.89
N THR A 366 -47.25 -12.27 -13.39
CA THR A 366 -46.19 -11.68 -12.55
C THR A 366 -45.66 -10.39 -13.18
N LEU A 367 -45.04 -9.54 -12.36
CA LEU A 367 -44.29 -8.37 -12.84
C LEU A 367 -43.11 -8.81 -13.71
N GLN A 368 -43.04 -8.29 -14.94
CA GLN A 368 -41.92 -8.54 -15.85
C GLN A 368 -41.32 -7.23 -16.34
N ALA A 369 -40.00 -7.10 -16.24
CA ALA A 369 -39.23 -6.01 -16.81
C ALA A 369 -38.67 -6.39 -18.18
N THR A 370 -38.64 -5.42 -19.09
CA THR A 370 -37.99 -5.58 -20.39
C THR A 370 -36.48 -5.66 -20.24
N GLN A 371 -35.80 -6.16 -21.27
CA GLN A 371 -34.39 -5.82 -21.48
C GLN A 371 -34.25 -4.31 -21.75
N GLY A 372 -33.04 -3.77 -21.61
CA GLY A 372 -32.76 -2.36 -21.90
C GLY A 372 -32.99 -2.02 -23.38
N PHE A 373 -33.72 -0.94 -23.66
CA PHE A 373 -33.90 -0.42 -25.01
C PHE A 373 -34.06 1.10 -25.02
N GLN A 374 -33.84 1.74 -26.17
CA GLN A 374 -34.05 3.18 -26.30
C GLN A 374 -35.55 3.52 -26.36
N LEU A 375 -36.02 4.36 -25.43
CA LEU A 375 -37.43 4.77 -25.34
C LEU A 375 -37.80 5.70 -26.51
N ILE A 376 -39.07 5.65 -26.94
CA ILE A 376 -39.59 6.53 -28.02
C ILE A 376 -39.56 8.01 -27.65
N GLN A 377 -39.60 8.30 -26.35
CA GLN A 377 -39.55 9.65 -25.79
C GLN A 377 -38.13 10.08 -25.41
N GLU A 378 -37.12 9.24 -25.62
CA GLU A 378 -35.75 9.53 -25.21
C GLU A 378 -35.16 10.68 -26.04
N THR A 379 -34.56 11.64 -25.37
CA THR A 379 -33.88 12.79 -25.99
C THR A 379 -32.36 12.62 -26.04
N GLY A 380 -31.81 11.66 -25.29
CA GLY A 380 -30.40 11.26 -25.28
C GLY A 380 -30.17 9.84 -25.83
N MET A 381 -29.20 9.12 -25.24
CA MET A 381 -28.82 7.75 -25.63
C MET A 381 -28.90 6.73 -24.48
N GLN A 382 -29.68 7.04 -23.44
CA GLN A 382 -29.79 6.19 -22.26
C GLN A 382 -30.65 4.94 -22.54
N GLN A 383 -30.39 3.86 -21.79
CA GLN A 383 -31.25 2.68 -21.83
C GLN A 383 -32.48 2.91 -20.94
N GLY A 384 -33.65 2.54 -21.46
CA GLY A 384 -34.89 2.48 -20.71
C GLY A 384 -35.31 1.05 -20.41
N VAL A 385 -36.00 0.89 -19.29
CA VAL A 385 -36.62 -0.38 -18.87
C VAL A 385 -38.08 -0.11 -18.59
N VAL A 386 -38.96 -0.99 -19.07
CA VAL A 386 -40.40 -0.93 -18.79
C VAL A 386 -40.81 -2.17 -18.00
N ILE A 387 -41.57 -1.96 -16.93
CA ILE A 387 -42.09 -3.00 -16.06
C ILE A 387 -43.58 -3.14 -16.37
N TYR A 388 -44.06 -4.35 -16.65
CA TYR A 388 -45.47 -4.62 -16.93
C TYR A 388 -46.13 -5.42 -15.81
N ARG A 389 -47.36 -5.03 -15.46
CA ARG A 389 -48.29 -5.80 -14.62
C ARG A 389 -49.62 -5.97 -15.37
N PRO A 390 -49.97 -7.19 -15.82
CA PRO A 390 -51.24 -7.42 -16.49
C PRO A 390 -52.42 -7.28 -15.51
N VAL A 391 -53.57 -6.85 -16.04
CA VAL A 391 -54.83 -6.77 -15.29
C VAL A 391 -55.88 -7.59 -16.01
N TYR A 392 -56.63 -8.41 -15.28
CA TYR A 392 -57.60 -9.35 -15.83
C TYR A 392 -59.02 -9.01 -15.37
N ASN A 393 -59.99 -9.57 -16.08
CA ASN A 393 -61.35 -9.67 -15.59
C ASN A 393 -61.49 -10.95 -14.74
N GLY A 394 -61.81 -10.80 -13.47
CA GLY A 394 -61.89 -11.92 -12.53
C GLY A 394 -60.51 -12.49 -12.17
N ASP A 395 -60.48 -13.73 -11.67
CA ASP A 395 -59.27 -14.39 -11.14
C ASP A 395 -58.87 -15.63 -11.98
N PRO A 396 -58.23 -15.44 -13.16
CA PRO A 396 -57.92 -16.53 -14.08
C PRO A 396 -56.80 -17.44 -13.57
N GLN A 397 -57.07 -18.74 -13.50
CA GLN A 397 -56.16 -19.73 -12.92
C GLN A 397 -55.25 -20.39 -13.97
N THR A 398 -55.64 -20.36 -15.25
CA THR A 398 -54.86 -20.95 -16.35
C THR A 398 -54.34 -19.91 -17.33
N VAL A 399 -53.26 -20.24 -18.05
CA VAL A 399 -52.72 -19.37 -19.12
C VAL A 399 -53.77 -19.09 -20.20
N ALA A 400 -54.62 -20.07 -20.52
CA ALA A 400 -55.69 -19.88 -21.49
C ALA A 400 -56.73 -18.86 -21.00
N GLU A 401 -57.15 -18.95 -19.73
CA GLU A 401 -58.06 -17.98 -19.11
C GLU A 401 -57.44 -16.59 -19.04
N ARG A 402 -56.16 -16.49 -18.65
CA ARG A 402 -55.42 -15.21 -18.61
C ARG A 402 -55.39 -14.52 -19.97
N ARG A 403 -55.13 -15.27 -21.03
CA ARG A 403 -55.14 -14.76 -22.41
C ARG A 403 -56.52 -14.26 -22.86
N LEU A 404 -57.59 -14.92 -22.42
CA LEU A 404 -58.96 -14.54 -22.78
C LEU A 404 -59.46 -13.32 -21.99
N THR A 405 -59.11 -13.25 -20.71
CA THR A 405 -59.69 -12.29 -19.75
C THR A 405 -58.84 -11.05 -19.51
N VAL A 406 -57.61 -10.97 -20.03
CA VAL A 406 -56.75 -9.79 -19.89
C VAL A 406 -57.42 -8.54 -20.49
N ARG A 407 -57.47 -7.48 -19.69
CA ARG A 407 -57.98 -6.14 -20.05
C ARG A 407 -56.89 -5.24 -20.63
N GLY A 408 -55.65 -5.49 -20.24
CA GLY A 408 -54.51 -4.63 -20.55
C GLY A 408 -53.38 -4.82 -19.55
N ALA A 409 -52.49 -3.84 -19.45
CA ALA A 409 -51.41 -3.84 -18.49
C ALA A 409 -51.13 -2.44 -17.94
N LEU A 410 -50.79 -2.40 -16.65
CA LEU A 410 -50.10 -1.27 -16.06
C LEU A 410 -48.62 -1.34 -16.42
N PHE A 411 -48.01 -0.16 -16.58
CA PHE A 411 -46.58 -0.08 -16.80
C PHE A 411 -45.91 1.01 -15.96
N LEU A 412 -44.61 0.81 -15.73
CA LEU A 412 -43.70 1.83 -15.20
C LEU A 412 -42.43 1.85 -16.05
N THR A 413 -42.04 3.03 -16.49
CA THR A 413 -40.87 3.27 -17.33
C THR A 413 -39.77 3.96 -16.53
N LEU A 414 -38.57 3.40 -16.60
CA LEU A 414 -37.35 3.92 -16.00
C LEU A 414 -36.35 4.34 -17.08
N ARG A 415 -35.65 5.46 -16.86
CA ARG A 415 -34.42 5.80 -17.57
C ARG A 415 -33.26 5.40 -16.66
N MET A 416 -32.51 4.39 -17.06
CA MET A 416 -31.68 3.62 -16.13
C MET A 416 -30.48 4.40 -15.58
N ASP A 417 -29.91 5.32 -16.36
CA ASP A 417 -28.85 6.23 -15.88
C ASP A 417 -29.38 7.18 -14.80
N ASP A 418 -30.56 7.77 -15.02
CA ASP A 418 -31.18 8.71 -14.09
C ASP A 418 -31.66 7.98 -12.82
N ALA A 419 -32.22 6.78 -12.96
CA ALA A 419 -32.62 5.92 -11.85
C ALA A 419 -31.40 5.52 -11.01
N LEU A 420 -30.34 5.01 -11.63
CA LEU A 420 -29.13 4.62 -10.91
C LEU A 420 -28.45 5.83 -10.25
N ALA A 421 -28.37 6.97 -10.92
CA ALA A 421 -27.79 8.19 -10.35
C ALA A 421 -28.54 8.65 -9.08
N SER A 422 -29.87 8.49 -9.03
CA SER A 422 -30.63 8.83 -7.83
C SER A 422 -30.39 7.84 -6.69
N ILE A 423 -30.37 6.54 -7.02
CA ILE A 423 -30.11 5.46 -6.06
C ILE A 423 -28.72 5.62 -5.42
N LEU A 424 -27.72 6.02 -6.21
CA LEU A 424 -26.33 6.14 -5.77
C LEU A 424 -25.99 7.51 -5.14
N ARG A 425 -26.97 8.39 -4.92
CA ARG A 425 -26.72 9.75 -4.41
C ARG A 425 -26.01 9.76 -3.05
N ASP A 426 -26.39 8.84 -2.16
CA ASP A 426 -25.83 8.71 -0.80
C ASP A 426 -24.68 7.70 -0.73
N MET A 427 -24.22 7.19 -1.88
CA MET A 427 -23.08 6.29 -1.95
C MET A 427 -21.81 7.00 -1.45
N PRO A 428 -20.95 6.32 -0.68
CA PRO A 428 -19.65 6.87 -0.31
C PRO A 428 -18.82 7.30 -1.54
N ALA A 429 -18.29 8.52 -1.53
CA ALA A 429 -17.59 9.11 -2.67
C ALA A 429 -16.32 8.35 -3.13
N HIS A 430 -15.80 7.45 -2.32
CA HIS A 430 -14.66 6.58 -2.67
C HIS A 430 -15.06 5.35 -3.49
N LEU A 431 -16.37 5.13 -3.69
CA LEU A 431 -16.93 4.06 -4.49
C LEU A 431 -17.53 4.60 -5.79
N ALA A 432 -17.68 3.69 -6.74
CA ALA A 432 -18.50 3.88 -7.92
C ALA A 432 -19.22 2.56 -8.22
N ALA A 433 -20.37 2.66 -8.90
CA ALA A 433 -21.12 1.49 -9.30
C ALA A 433 -21.78 1.66 -10.67
N CYS A 434 -21.97 0.53 -11.35
CA CYS A 434 -22.67 0.42 -12.62
C CYS A 434 -23.59 -0.78 -12.57
N LEU A 435 -24.66 -0.71 -13.36
CA LEU A 435 -25.61 -1.81 -13.50
C LEU A 435 -25.51 -2.38 -14.90
N TYR A 436 -25.37 -3.69 -14.98
CA TYR A 436 -25.31 -4.45 -16.22
C TYR A 436 -26.47 -5.41 -16.30
N GLU A 437 -26.92 -5.67 -17.52
CA GLU A 437 -27.81 -6.78 -17.81
C GLU A 437 -27.03 -7.94 -18.44
N SER A 438 -27.42 -9.16 -18.11
CA SER A 438 -26.87 -10.36 -18.73
C SER A 438 -27.44 -10.53 -20.14
N HIS A 439 -26.58 -10.65 -21.14
CA HIS A 439 -26.92 -10.88 -22.54
C HIS A 439 -26.26 -12.17 -23.06
N LEU A 440 -26.78 -12.75 -24.14
CA LEU A 440 -26.28 -14.01 -24.73
C LEU A 440 -24.78 -13.97 -25.11
N THR A 441 -24.24 -12.77 -25.31
CA THR A 441 -22.87 -12.51 -25.79
C THR A 441 -21.98 -11.84 -24.73
N GLY A 442 -22.44 -11.70 -23.49
CA GLY A 442 -21.71 -11.01 -22.40
C GLY A 442 -22.61 -10.10 -21.58
N GLU A 443 -22.01 -9.16 -20.85
CA GLU A 443 -22.74 -8.14 -20.09
C GLU A 443 -22.96 -6.89 -20.95
N ARG A 444 -24.16 -6.30 -20.92
CA ARG A 444 -24.45 -5.01 -21.56
C ARG A 444 -24.71 -3.97 -20.49
N LEU A 445 -24.11 -2.79 -20.63
CA LEU A 445 -24.32 -1.68 -19.69
C LEU A 445 -25.79 -1.25 -19.72
N LEU A 446 -26.45 -1.33 -18.57
CA LEU A 446 -27.84 -0.93 -18.39
C LEU A 446 -27.94 0.48 -17.82
N GLY A 447 -27.09 0.83 -16.85
CA GLY A 447 -27.04 2.18 -16.30
C GLY A 447 -25.70 2.50 -15.65
N GLY A 448 -25.23 3.74 -15.77
CA GLY A 448 -24.01 4.19 -15.12
C GLY A 448 -23.31 5.36 -15.82
N THR A 449 -21.99 5.43 -15.64
CA THR A 449 -21.14 6.47 -16.24
C THR A 449 -20.29 5.92 -17.40
N PRO A 450 -19.69 6.75 -18.25
CA PRO A 450 -18.79 6.28 -19.31
C PRO A 450 -17.60 5.45 -18.79
N ALA A 451 -17.18 5.65 -17.52
CA ALA A 451 -16.14 4.84 -16.89
C ALA A 451 -16.52 3.35 -16.77
N CYS A 452 -17.81 3.02 -16.84
CA CYS A 452 -18.32 1.65 -16.78
C CYS A 452 -17.87 0.80 -17.97
N VAL A 453 -17.59 1.41 -19.13
CA VAL A 453 -17.29 0.68 -20.36
C VAL A 453 -15.90 0.03 -20.31
N HIS A 454 -15.01 0.57 -19.47
CA HIS A 454 -13.60 0.16 -19.37
C HIS A 454 -13.30 -0.65 -18.09
N LEU A 455 -14.33 -1.15 -17.39
CA LEU A 455 -14.16 -1.88 -16.13
C LEU A 455 -13.38 -3.20 -16.28
N ASP A 456 -13.49 -3.84 -17.44
CA ASP A 456 -12.78 -5.07 -17.78
C ASP A 456 -11.46 -4.82 -18.53
N ASP A 457 -11.13 -3.56 -18.82
CA ASP A 457 -9.84 -3.22 -19.41
C ASP A 457 -8.71 -3.39 -18.38
N SER A 458 -7.52 -3.72 -18.87
CA SER A 458 -6.33 -3.83 -18.04
C SER A 458 -5.68 -2.46 -17.85
N PRO A 459 -5.37 -2.02 -16.61
CA PRO A 459 -5.55 -2.74 -15.35
C PRO A 459 -6.95 -2.57 -14.74
N SER A 460 -7.58 -3.68 -14.35
CA SER A 460 -8.86 -3.64 -13.65
C SER A 460 -8.73 -2.89 -12.31
N PRO A 461 -9.76 -2.15 -11.89
CA PRO A 461 -9.71 -1.41 -10.63
C PRO A 461 -9.48 -2.34 -9.44
N ARG A 462 -8.68 -1.87 -8.47
CA ARG A 462 -8.50 -2.59 -7.20
C ARG A 462 -9.83 -2.60 -6.44
N HIS A 463 -10.17 -3.75 -5.88
CA HIS A 463 -11.45 -3.99 -5.20
C HIS A 463 -12.64 -3.78 -6.14
N LEU A 464 -12.94 -4.78 -6.95
CA LEU A 464 -14.15 -4.87 -7.78
C LEU A 464 -15.00 -6.02 -7.28
N GLN A 465 -16.27 -5.75 -6.99
CA GLN A 465 -17.25 -6.77 -6.64
C GLN A 465 -18.42 -6.69 -7.62
N ARG A 466 -18.79 -7.84 -8.19
CA ARG A 466 -20.01 -8.01 -8.98
C ARG A 466 -21.05 -8.75 -8.13
N VAL A 467 -22.24 -8.18 -8.03
CA VAL A 467 -23.33 -8.72 -7.20
C VAL A 467 -24.58 -8.89 -8.06
N PRO A 468 -25.18 -10.09 -8.13
CA PRO A 468 -26.42 -10.28 -8.87
C PRO A 468 -27.59 -9.58 -8.17
N VAL A 469 -28.43 -8.91 -8.96
CA VAL A 469 -29.63 -8.20 -8.52
C VAL A 469 -30.81 -8.71 -9.33
N ALA A 470 -31.72 -9.44 -8.69
CA ALA A 470 -32.96 -9.87 -9.32
C ALA A 470 -33.98 -8.72 -9.34
N PHE A 471 -34.63 -8.51 -10.48
CA PHE A 471 -35.61 -7.45 -10.66
C PHE A 471 -36.67 -7.82 -11.71
N ALA A 472 -37.93 -7.99 -11.27
CA ALA A 472 -39.09 -8.26 -12.15
C ALA A 472 -38.80 -9.26 -13.29
N GLY A 473 -38.40 -10.48 -12.94
CA GLY A 473 -38.09 -11.54 -13.91
C GLY A 473 -36.73 -11.43 -14.62
N GLN A 474 -36.00 -10.34 -14.44
CA GLN A 474 -34.63 -10.15 -14.95
C GLN A 474 -33.58 -10.41 -13.86
N THR A 475 -32.38 -10.82 -14.28
CA THR A 475 -31.19 -10.86 -13.42
C THR A 475 -30.15 -9.87 -13.96
N TRP A 476 -29.87 -8.85 -13.17
CA TRP A 476 -28.85 -7.84 -13.46
C TRP A 476 -27.60 -8.07 -12.62
N THR A 477 -26.49 -7.46 -13.00
CA THR A 477 -25.23 -7.44 -12.24
C THR A 477 -24.93 -6.02 -11.80
N LEU A 478 -24.88 -5.77 -10.50
CA LEU A 478 -24.34 -4.55 -9.93
C LEU A 478 -22.82 -4.70 -9.74
N ALA A 479 -22.04 -3.96 -10.52
CA ALA A 479 -20.60 -3.87 -10.34
C ALA A 479 -20.28 -2.67 -9.46
N VAL A 480 -19.58 -2.89 -8.34
CA VAL A 480 -19.15 -1.85 -7.39
C VAL A 480 -17.63 -1.93 -7.27
N TRP A 481 -16.95 -0.78 -7.35
CA TRP A 481 -15.50 -0.73 -7.21
C TRP A 481 -15.01 0.50 -6.45
N ALA A 482 -13.78 0.42 -5.94
CA ALA A 482 -13.11 1.55 -5.33
C ALA A 482 -12.51 2.48 -6.40
N ARG A 483 -12.97 3.74 -6.44
CA ARG A 483 -12.41 4.79 -7.32
C ARG A 483 -11.29 5.60 -6.66
N SER A 484 -11.16 5.50 -5.34
CA SER A 484 -10.08 6.07 -4.54
C SER A 484 -9.75 5.12 -3.37
N PRO A 485 -8.62 5.32 -2.65
CA PRO A 485 -8.31 4.51 -1.48
C PRO A 485 -9.47 4.48 -0.48
N ILE A 486 -9.72 3.30 0.07
CA ILE A 486 -10.79 3.09 1.06
C ILE A 486 -10.37 3.80 2.35
N PRO A 487 -11.18 4.74 2.87
CA PRO A 487 -10.81 5.46 4.08
C PRO A 487 -10.96 4.54 5.30
N LEU A 488 -9.87 4.26 6.01
CA LEU A 488 -9.97 3.65 7.35
C LEU A 488 -9.59 4.65 8.45
N ALA A 489 -10.34 4.57 9.54
CA ALA A 489 -10.04 5.31 10.75
C ALA A 489 -8.67 4.89 11.32
N GLY A 490 -7.75 5.86 11.43
CA GLY A 490 -6.40 5.66 11.96
C GLY A 490 -5.36 5.21 10.92
N ASP A 491 -5.64 5.40 9.63
CA ASP A 491 -4.74 4.97 8.56
C ASP A 491 -3.35 5.61 8.59
N GLY A 492 -2.35 4.79 8.26
CA GLY A 492 -0.93 5.16 8.20
C GLY A 492 -0.24 5.39 9.55
N ALA A 493 -0.92 6.01 10.52
CA ALA A 493 -0.31 6.39 11.81
C ALA A 493 0.18 5.17 12.61
N THR A 494 -0.60 4.10 12.67
CA THR A 494 -0.23 2.87 13.39
C THR A 494 0.99 2.19 12.76
N PHE A 495 1.06 2.19 11.42
CA PHE A 495 2.17 1.63 10.66
C PHE A 495 3.47 2.40 10.92
N TRP A 496 3.41 3.73 10.81
CA TRP A 496 4.56 4.59 11.09
C TRP A 496 4.99 4.54 12.55
N LEU A 497 4.05 4.44 13.49
CA LEU A 497 4.36 4.31 14.91
C LEU A 497 5.15 3.01 15.19
N LEU A 498 4.76 1.89 14.60
CA LEU A 498 5.52 0.63 14.70
C LEU A 498 6.92 0.76 14.08
N ALA A 499 7.03 1.34 12.89
CA ALA A 499 8.31 1.52 12.20
C ALA A 499 9.28 2.42 12.98
N VAL A 500 8.78 3.55 13.50
CA VAL A 500 9.56 4.51 14.29
C VAL A 500 9.96 3.91 15.64
N VAL A 501 9.01 3.37 16.41
CA VAL A 501 9.30 2.77 17.73
C VAL A 501 10.24 1.59 17.59
N GLY A 502 9.97 0.70 16.63
CA GLY A 502 10.80 -0.46 16.35
C GLY A 502 12.23 -0.07 15.97
N THR A 503 12.40 0.96 15.16
CA THR A 503 13.73 1.45 14.81
C THR A 503 14.42 2.16 15.96
N LEU A 504 13.73 2.99 16.73
CA LEU A 504 14.29 3.62 17.93
C LEU A 504 14.83 2.57 18.90
N LEU A 505 14.08 1.48 19.11
CA LEU A 505 14.53 0.34 19.90
C LEU A 505 15.75 -0.35 19.27
N ALA A 506 15.74 -0.61 17.96
CA ALA A 506 16.87 -1.23 17.26
C ALA A 506 18.14 -0.36 17.29
N THR A 507 18.00 0.96 17.08
CA THR A 507 19.08 1.93 17.16
C THR A 507 19.60 2.09 18.59
N ALA A 508 18.72 2.13 19.59
CA ALA A 508 19.09 2.17 21.00
C ALA A 508 19.86 0.90 21.40
N GLN A 509 19.38 -0.29 21.00
CA GLN A 509 20.06 -1.56 21.21
C GLN A 509 21.41 -1.59 20.50
N GLY A 510 21.48 -1.20 19.22
CA GLY A 510 22.72 -1.13 18.45
C GLY A 510 23.74 -0.18 19.09
N THR A 511 23.28 1.00 19.53
CA THR A 511 24.09 1.98 20.25
C THR A 511 24.61 1.41 21.57
N LEU A 512 23.74 0.79 22.37
CA LEU A 512 24.12 0.15 23.63
C LEU A 512 25.19 -0.93 23.41
N LEU A 513 24.99 -1.81 22.42
CA LEU A 513 25.94 -2.88 22.10
C LEU A 513 27.28 -2.32 21.60
N LEU A 514 27.27 -1.25 20.80
CA LEU A 514 28.48 -0.57 20.35
C LEU A 514 29.23 0.11 21.51
N VAL A 515 28.52 0.82 22.38
CA VAL A 515 29.10 1.46 23.58
C VAL A 515 29.65 0.40 24.53
N MET A 516 28.91 -0.67 24.82
CA MET A 516 29.36 -1.76 25.70
C MET A 516 30.60 -2.46 25.13
N THR A 517 30.63 -2.75 23.83
CA THR A 517 31.80 -3.40 23.20
C THR A 517 32.99 -2.46 23.07
N GLY A 518 32.77 -1.15 22.91
CA GLY A 518 33.81 -0.13 22.99
C GLY A 518 34.42 -0.05 24.40
N HIS A 519 33.58 0.08 25.43
CA HIS A 519 34.01 0.19 26.82
C HIS A 519 34.73 -1.06 27.31
N ALA A 520 34.22 -2.25 26.97
CA ALA A 520 34.88 -3.52 27.28
C ALA A 520 36.30 -3.59 26.71
N ARG A 521 36.52 -3.03 25.51
CA ARG A 521 37.85 -2.97 24.89
C ARG A 521 38.76 -1.96 25.57
N SER A 522 38.28 -0.75 25.83
CA SER A 522 39.04 0.27 26.57
C SER A 522 39.47 -0.24 27.95
N LEU A 523 38.59 -0.98 28.64
CA LEU A 523 38.91 -1.60 29.92
C LEU A 523 39.97 -2.70 29.76
N GLN A 524 39.85 -3.55 28.73
CA GLN A 524 40.87 -4.58 28.44
C GLN A 524 42.24 -3.96 28.15
N ASP A 525 42.30 -2.90 27.35
CA ASP A 525 43.55 -2.21 27.03
C ASP A 525 44.15 -1.55 28.28
N ALA A 526 43.32 -0.89 29.11
CA ALA A 526 43.75 -0.33 30.39
C ALA A 526 44.26 -1.41 31.36
N MET A 527 43.59 -2.57 31.43
CA MET A 527 44.04 -3.70 32.25
C MET A 527 45.36 -4.29 31.74
N GLN A 528 45.57 -4.38 30.43
CA GLN A 528 46.83 -4.86 29.86
C GLN A 528 47.98 -3.89 30.16
N GLU A 529 47.75 -2.59 30.03
CA GLU A 529 48.75 -1.57 30.34
C GLU A 529 49.07 -1.55 31.85
N ALA A 530 48.05 -1.62 32.72
CA ALA A 530 48.25 -1.75 34.15
C ALA A 530 49.06 -3.02 34.51
N ARG A 531 48.80 -4.16 33.85
CA ARG A 531 49.58 -5.39 34.03
C ARG A 531 51.03 -5.23 33.58
N ARG A 532 51.29 -4.54 32.47
CA ARG A 532 52.66 -4.26 32.00
C ARG A 532 53.42 -3.38 32.98
N GLN A 533 52.79 -2.32 33.48
CA GLN A 533 53.37 -1.42 34.46
C GLN A 533 53.65 -2.15 35.78
N HIS A 534 52.73 -2.99 36.25
CA HIS A 534 52.94 -3.83 37.43
C HIS A 534 54.11 -4.80 37.24
N ALA A 535 54.18 -5.49 36.10
CA ALA A 535 55.29 -6.42 35.81
C ALA A 535 56.65 -5.71 35.75
N ALA A 536 56.72 -4.51 35.18
CA ALA A 536 57.93 -3.69 35.14
C ALA A 536 58.34 -3.21 36.54
N ALA A 537 57.37 -2.77 37.37
CA ALA A 537 57.62 -2.39 38.76
C ALA A 537 58.13 -3.56 39.60
N ASP A 538 57.53 -4.74 39.46
CA ASP A 538 57.98 -5.97 40.14
C ASP A 538 59.40 -6.36 39.73
N GLN A 539 59.74 -6.23 38.43
CA GLN A 539 61.07 -6.50 37.93
C GLN A 539 62.10 -5.53 38.53
N ALA A 540 61.79 -4.24 38.56
CA ALA A 540 62.66 -3.22 39.16
C ALA A 540 62.85 -3.46 40.67
N ASN A 541 61.79 -3.85 41.38
CA ASN A 541 61.84 -4.13 42.81
C ASN A 541 62.69 -5.39 43.11
N ARG A 542 62.55 -6.45 42.29
CA ARG A 542 63.40 -7.64 42.38
C ARG A 542 64.87 -7.32 42.11
N ALA A 543 65.17 -6.56 41.06
CA ALA A 543 66.54 -6.15 40.74
C ALA A 543 67.17 -5.31 41.87
N LYS A 544 66.39 -4.40 42.49
CA LYS A 544 66.83 -3.64 43.66
C LYS A 544 67.13 -4.55 44.85
N SER A 545 66.27 -5.52 45.14
CA SER A 545 66.46 -6.46 46.24
C SER A 545 67.69 -7.33 46.04
N GLU A 546 67.91 -7.81 44.81
CA GLU A 546 69.09 -8.58 44.42
C GLU A 546 70.37 -7.73 44.52
N PHE A 547 70.34 -6.49 44.03
CA PHE A 547 71.46 -5.55 44.14
C PHE A 547 71.81 -5.27 45.61
N LEU A 548 70.83 -4.95 46.45
CA LEU A 548 71.07 -4.70 47.88
C LEU A 548 71.63 -5.94 48.59
N SER A 549 71.13 -7.14 48.26
CA SER A 549 71.66 -8.39 48.79
C SER A 549 73.12 -8.62 48.37
N ARG A 550 73.42 -8.48 47.06
CA ARG A 550 74.79 -8.60 46.53
C ARG A 550 75.73 -7.55 47.14
N MET A 551 75.32 -6.29 47.19
CA MET A 551 76.09 -5.21 47.81
C MET A 551 76.34 -5.46 49.29
N SER A 552 75.36 -5.99 50.04
CA SER A 552 75.54 -6.35 51.44
C SER A 552 76.59 -7.45 51.62
N HIS A 553 76.62 -8.45 50.73
CA HIS A 553 77.63 -9.50 50.74
C HIS A 553 79.03 -8.95 50.40
N GLU A 554 79.13 -8.11 49.37
CA GLU A 554 80.38 -7.48 48.95
C GLU A 554 80.94 -6.49 49.97
N LEU A 555 80.09 -5.79 50.74
CA LEU A 555 80.52 -4.87 51.80
C LEU A 555 80.89 -5.59 53.10
N ARG A 556 80.23 -6.70 53.44
CA ARG A 556 80.52 -7.46 54.66
C ARG A 556 81.93 -8.04 54.64
N THR A 557 82.41 -8.48 53.48
CA THR A 557 83.75 -9.06 53.32
C THR A 557 84.89 -8.12 53.72
N PRO A 558 85.03 -6.91 53.14
CA PRO A 558 86.06 -5.96 53.56
C PRO A 558 85.81 -5.42 54.97
N LEU A 559 84.55 -5.22 55.38
CA LEU A 559 84.25 -4.74 56.74
C LEU A 559 84.68 -5.75 57.81
N ASN A 560 84.44 -7.06 57.58
CA ASN A 560 84.94 -8.13 58.44
C ASN A 560 86.47 -8.18 58.47
N ALA A 561 87.14 -7.91 57.34
CA ALA A 561 88.60 -7.83 57.31
C ALA A 561 89.12 -6.64 58.15
N VAL A 562 88.50 -5.46 58.02
CA VAL A 562 88.85 -4.26 58.83
C VAL A 562 88.59 -4.49 60.31
N LEU A 563 87.45 -5.08 60.67
CA LEU A 563 87.13 -5.47 62.05
C LEU A 563 88.12 -6.51 62.59
N GLY A 564 88.50 -7.50 61.79
CA GLY A 564 89.52 -8.48 62.16
C GLY A 564 90.88 -7.83 62.44
N PHE A 565 91.33 -6.91 61.59
CA PHE A 565 92.56 -6.14 61.84
C PHE A 565 92.43 -5.24 63.08
N ALA A 566 91.29 -4.58 63.29
CA ALA A 566 91.04 -3.77 64.48
C ALA A 566 91.09 -4.61 65.77
N GLN A 567 90.48 -5.80 65.77
CA GLN A 567 90.51 -6.73 66.91
C GLN A 567 91.93 -7.26 67.18
N VAL A 568 92.73 -7.53 66.14
CA VAL A 568 94.14 -7.92 66.31
C VAL A 568 94.94 -6.77 66.93
N MET A 569 94.71 -5.53 66.52
CA MET A 569 95.34 -4.35 67.16
C MET A 569 94.87 -4.15 68.61
N GLU A 570 93.63 -4.50 68.94
CA GLU A 570 93.08 -4.39 70.31
C GLU A 570 93.59 -5.50 71.24
N LEU A 571 93.80 -6.71 70.71
CA LEU A 571 94.39 -7.85 71.41
C LEU A 571 95.89 -7.68 71.66
N ASP A 572 96.59 -6.88 70.87
CA ASP A 572 98.03 -6.63 71.00
C ASP A 572 98.34 -5.43 71.91
N THR A 573 97.81 -5.45 73.14
CA THR A 573 98.16 -4.46 74.18
C THR A 573 99.38 -4.87 75.02
N SER A 574 100.03 -6.00 74.73
CA SER A 574 101.12 -6.55 75.56
C SER A 574 102.49 -6.75 74.88
N ALA A 575 102.69 -6.40 73.59
CA ALA A 575 104.04 -6.38 73.01
C ALA A 575 104.18 -5.47 71.78
N PRO A 576 104.71 -4.22 71.90
CA PRO A 576 104.97 -3.41 70.73
C PRO A 576 106.12 -4.00 69.90
N LEU A 577 105.84 -4.32 68.62
CA LEU A 577 106.82 -4.82 67.67
C LEU A 577 107.94 -3.79 67.43
N HIS A 578 109.16 -4.25 67.71
CA HIS A 578 110.42 -3.53 67.55
C HIS A 578 110.73 -3.33 66.05
N PRO A 579 111.04 -2.10 65.58
CA PRO A 579 111.20 -1.82 64.15
C PRO A 579 112.65 -2.06 63.69
N ALA A 580 112.92 -3.23 63.11
CA ALA A 580 114.13 -3.45 62.29
C ALA A 580 114.04 -4.73 61.44
N ALA A 581 113.49 -4.64 60.23
CA ALA A 581 113.61 -5.57 59.08
C ALA A 581 112.35 -5.40 58.20
N LEU A 582 112.34 -5.13 56.89
CA LEU A 582 113.32 -5.26 55.83
C LEU A 582 112.94 -4.32 54.68
N ARG A 583 113.93 -3.55 54.20
CA ARG A 583 113.98 -3.09 52.81
C ARG A 583 114.30 -4.31 51.93
N GLY A 584 113.59 -4.45 50.81
CA GLY A 584 114.05 -5.27 49.69
C GLY A 584 112.93 -5.91 48.87
N GLY A 585 112.70 -5.41 47.65
CA GLY A 585 111.81 -6.07 46.69
C GLY A 585 111.37 -5.21 45.52
N GLN A 586 112.26 -5.02 44.54
CA GLN A 586 111.95 -4.49 43.20
C GLN A 586 111.03 -5.43 42.39
N ARG A 587 110.22 -4.83 41.48
CA ARG A 587 109.69 -5.37 40.20
C ARG A 587 108.66 -6.52 40.35
N ARG A 588 107.61 -6.66 39.54
CA ARG A 588 107.40 -6.42 38.10
C ARG A 588 105.89 -6.59 37.78
N ARG A 589 105.41 -5.82 36.80
CA ARG A 589 104.14 -5.92 36.04
C ARG A 589 102.83 -5.60 36.75
#